data_AF-A0A135L693-F1
#
_entry.id   AF-A0A135L693-F1
#
_cell.length_a   1.000
_cell.length_b   1.000
_cell.length_c   1.000
_cell.angle_alpha   90.00
_cell.angle_beta   90.00
_cell.angle_gamma   90.00
#
_symmetry.space_group_name_H-M   'P 1'
#
loop_
_entity.id
_entity.type
_entity.pdbx_description
1 polymer ?
#
loop_
_entity_poly.entity_id
_entity_poly.type
_entity_poly.pdbx_seq_one_letter_code
_entity_poly.pdbx_strand_id
1 'polypeptide(L)'
;MSSSQRKICKYTDFTPDEIKMYLEKFRKAILDGKYIISKNQNRHENINFIEDYRIDTKKEKEILLGIQYDDFCYAVDNEKEEFAHEKLYIFSKCHELDYWGTLESVDIYIKINMTQTRKGDDFTIVVSFHKRNKPIKYLFK
;
A
#
# COMPACT_ATOMS: atom_id res chain seq x y z
N MET A 1 14.27 -16.26 27.39
CA MET A 1 14.12 -17.00 26.12
C MET A 1 14.58 -16.09 25.01
N SER A 2 15.56 -16.52 24.22
CA SER A 2 16.14 -15.72 23.14
C SER A 2 15.08 -15.51 22.06
N SER A 3 14.60 -14.29 21.88
CA SER A 3 13.81 -13.95 20.69
C SER A 3 14.78 -13.99 19.51
N SER A 4 14.80 -15.09 18.77
CA SER A 4 15.42 -15.11 17.45
C SER A 4 14.70 -14.06 16.60
N GLN A 5 15.33 -12.90 16.42
CA GLN A 5 14.80 -11.87 15.54
C GLN A 5 14.76 -12.47 14.14
N ARG A 6 13.56 -12.76 13.65
CA ARG A 6 13.33 -13.25 12.29
C ARG A 6 13.95 -12.24 11.31
N LYS A 7 14.80 -12.73 10.41
CA LYS A 7 15.35 -11.91 9.33
C LYS A 7 14.23 -11.59 8.34
N ILE A 8 13.83 -10.33 8.27
CA ILE A 8 12.87 -9.82 7.29
C ILE A 8 13.63 -9.58 5.98
N CYS A 9 13.17 -10.19 4.88
CA CYS A 9 13.78 -10.02 3.57
C CYS A 9 13.08 -8.92 2.77
N LYS A 10 13.89 -8.10 2.09
CA LYS A 10 13.44 -7.15 1.07
C LYS A 10 13.63 -7.78 -0.31
N TYR A 11 12.60 -7.71 -1.13
CA TYR A 11 12.56 -8.29 -2.47
C TYR A 11 12.48 -7.18 -3.52
N THR A 12 13.41 -7.21 -4.45
CA THR A 12 13.50 -6.28 -5.59
C THR A 12 13.72 -7.02 -6.91
N ASP A 13 13.58 -8.34 -6.91
CA ASP A 13 13.65 -9.17 -8.11
C ASP A 13 12.23 -9.41 -8.60
N PHE A 14 11.73 -8.46 -9.38
CA PHE A 14 10.41 -8.50 -10.00
C PHE A 14 10.51 -7.95 -11.41
N THR A 15 9.73 -8.54 -12.31
CA THR A 15 9.50 -8.04 -13.65
C THR A 15 8.31 -7.08 -13.68
N PRO A 16 8.23 -6.17 -14.67
CA PRO A 16 7.05 -5.33 -14.88
C PRO A 16 5.75 -6.15 -14.97
N ASP A 17 5.77 -7.31 -15.62
CA ASP A 17 4.56 -8.11 -15.86
C ASP A 17 4.07 -8.82 -14.59
N GLU A 18 4.96 -9.26 -13.70
CA GLU A 18 4.57 -9.77 -12.38
C GLU A 18 3.85 -8.70 -11.56
N ILE A 19 4.33 -7.46 -11.60
CA ILE A 19 3.70 -6.34 -10.90
C ILE A 19 2.39 -5.92 -11.55
N LYS A 20 2.28 -5.95 -12.89
CA LYS A 20 0.99 -5.73 -13.57
C LYS A 20 -0.04 -6.78 -13.15
N MET A 21 0.32 -8.06 -13.15
CA MET A 21 -0.58 -9.14 -12.71
C MET A 21 -0.99 -8.99 -11.24
N TYR A 22 -0.08 -8.54 -10.37
CA TYR A 22 -0.40 -8.19 -8.99
C TYR A 22 -1.43 -7.04 -8.94
N LEU A 23 -1.22 -5.97 -9.70
CA LEU A 23 -2.11 -4.81 -9.75
C LEU A 23 -3.48 -5.14 -10.37
N GLU A 24 -3.59 -6.10 -11.28
CA GLU A 24 -4.89 -6.57 -11.77
C GLU A 24 -5.75 -7.16 -10.66
N LYS A 25 -5.17 -8.03 -9.83
CA LYS A 25 -5.85 -8.60 -8.64
C LYS A 25 -6.19 -7.50 -7.64
N PHE A 26 -5.28 -6.56 -7.41
CA PHE A 26 -5.51 -5.39 -6.56
C PHE A 26 -6.72 -4.59 -7.02
N ARG A 27 -6.72 -4.15 -8.29
CA ARG A 27 -7.78 -3.31 -8.86
C ARG A 27 -9.12 -4.02 -8.79
N LYS A 28 -9.15 -5.33 -9.05
CA LYS A 28 -10.37 -6.14 -8.87
C LYS A 28 -10.89 -6.06 -7.44
N ALA A 29 -10.04 -6.24 -6.43
CA ALA A 29 -10.46 -6.13 -5.03
C ALA A 29 -10.98 -4.72 -4.68
N ILE A 30 -10.37 -3.65 -5.20
CA ILE A 30 -10.84 -2.27 -5.00
C ILE A 30 -12.23 -2.04 -5.63
N LEU A 31 -12.43 -2.51 -6.86
CA LEU A 31 -13.70 -2.39 -7.58
C LEU A 31 -14.81 -3.19 -6.89
N ASP A 32 -14.49 -4.40 -6.42
CA ASP A 32 -15.43 -5.28 -5.71
C ASP A 32 -15.69 -4.82 -4.25
N GLY A 33 -15.06 -3.72 -3.80
CA GLY A 33 -15.20 -3.21 -2.43
C GLY A 33 -14.57 -4.12 -1.36
N LYS A 34 -13.70 -5.06 -1.76
CA LYS A 34 -13.01 -6.03 -0.90
C LYS A 34 -11.68 -5.47 -0.38
N TYR A 35 -11.72 -4.26 0.17
CA TYR A 35 -10.55 -3.64 0.75
C TYR A 35 -10.86 -2.76 1.96
N ILE A 36 -9.83 -2.50 2.77
CA ILE A 36 -9.83 -1.46 3.79
C ILE A 36 -8.52 -0.68 3.78
N ILE A 37 -8.57 0.57 4.24
CA ILE A 37 -7.38 1.33 4.66
C ILE A 37 -7.30 1.24 6.18
N SER A 38 -6.13 0.88 6.71
CA SER A 38 -5.93 0.73 8.16
C SER A 38 -5.94 2.10 8.86
N LYS A 39 -6.91 2.35 9.76
CA LYS A 39 -7.09 3.60 10.51
C LYS A 39 -7.17 3.36 12.04
N ASN A 40 -6.20 2.61 12.59
CA ASN A 40 -6.14 2.33 14.04
C ASN A 40 -5.14 3.26 14.78
N GLN A 41 -5.03 3.12 16.10
CA GLN A 41 -4.15 3.96 16.94
C GLN A 41 -2.67 3.96 16.51
N ASN A 42 -2.20 2.89 15.86
CA ASN A 42 -0.83 2.79 15.34
C ASN A 42 -0.69 3.33 13.90
N ARG A 43 -1.75 3.92 13.33
CA ARG A 43 -1.84 4.39 11.93
C ARG A 43 -2.22 5.87 11.85
N HIS A 44 -1.71 6.67 12.77
CA HIS A 44 -2.00 8.10 12.81
C HIS A 44 -1.57 8.84 11.53
N GLU A 45 -0.47 8.42 10.89
CA GLU A 45 -0.06 8.99 9.59
C GLU A 45 -1.12 8.78 8.49
N ASN A 46 -1.80 7.62 8.48
CA ASN A 46 -2.89 7.39 7.53
C ASN A 46 -4.11 8.26 7.85
N ILE A 47 -4.43 8.41 9.14
CA ILE A 47 -5.56 9.23 9.60
C ILE A 47 -5.32 10.69 9.21
N ASN A 48 -4.18 11.25 9.62
CA ASN A 48 -3.82 12.64 9.34
C ASN A 48 -3.78 12.90 7.83
N PHE A 49 -3.16 12.02 7.05
CA PHE A 49 -3.13 12.18 5.59
C PHE A 49 -4.53 12.20 4.96
N ILE A 50 -5.46 11.38 5.45
CA ILE A 50 -6.83 11.36 4.94
C ILE A 50 -7.59 12.62 5.34
N GLU A 51 -7.40 13.11 6.56
CA GLU A 51 -8.06 14.30 7.08
C GLU A 51 -7.52 15.58 6.43
N ASP A 52 -6.19 15.74 6.41
CA ASP A 52 -5.48 16.92 5.88
C ASP A 52 -5.78 17.17 4.40
N TYR A 53 -5.84 16.10 3.61
CA TYR A 53 -6.13 16.16 2.16
C TYR A 53 -7.59 15.86 1.83
N ARG A 54 -8.46 15.74 2.85
CA ARG A 54 -9.91 15.49 2.71
C ARG A 54 -10.22 14.33 1.75
N ILE A 55 -9.46 13.24 1.87
CA ILE A 55 -9.54 12.07 0.97
C ILE A 55 -10.80 11.27 1.32
N ASP A 56 -11.86 11.46 0.54
CA ASP A 56 -13.06 10.64 0.63
C ASP A 56 -12.89 9.27 -0.06
N THR A 57 -13.88 8.38 0.08
CA THR A 57 -13.84 7.04 -0.53
C THR A 57 -13.70 7.08 -2.06
N LYS A 58 -14.21 8.12 -2.73
CA LYS A 58 -14.06 8.26 -4.19
C LYS A 58 -12.60 8.55 -4.54
N LYS A 59 -11.96 9.48 -3.82
CA LYS A 59 -10.56 9.84 -3.98
C LYS A 59 -9.63 8.71 -3.55
N GLU A 60 -9.96 7.97 -2.49
CA GLU A 60 -9.27 6.73 -2.11
C GLU A 60 -9.22 5.77 -3.31
N LYS A 61 -10.39 5.44 -3.91
CA LYS A 61 -10.46 4.54 -5.07
C LYS A 61 -9.72 5.08 -6.28
N GLU A 62 -9.82 6.37 -6.57
CA GLU A 62 -9.11 7.02 -7.67
C GLU A 62 -7.59 6.83 -7.55
N ILE A 63 -7.03 7.10 -6.36
CA ILE A 63 -5.59 6.94 -6.09
C ILE A 63 -5.18 5.48 -6.22
N LEU A 64 -5.91 4.57 -5.57
CA LEU A 64 -5.57 3.14 -5.54
C LEU A 64 -5.69 2.50 -6.92
N LEU A 65 -6.77 2.76 -7.67
CA LEU A 65 -6.93 2.23 -9.04
C LEU A 65 -5.88 2.81 -10.00
N GLY A 66 -5.42 4.03 -9.73
CA GLY A 66 -4.40 4.72 -10.53
C GLY A 66 -2.97 4.27 -10.30
N ILE A 67 -2.67 3.36 -9.36
CA ILE A 67 -1.32 2.82 -9.15
C ILE A 67 -0.84 2.12 -10.43
N GLN A 68 0.36 2.45 -10.88
CA GLN A 68 1.01 1.83 -12.05
C GLN A 68 2.13 0.88 -11.63
N TYR A 69 2.57 0.03 -12.57
CA TYR A 69 3.62 -0.95 -12.26
C TYR A 69 4.95 -0.27 -11.91
N ASP A 70 5.24 0.88 -12.49
CA ASP A 70 6.46 1.67 -12.27
C ASP A 70 6.41 2.53 -10.99
N ASP A 71 5.26 2.59 -10.31
CA ASP A 71 5.16 3.10 -8.93
C ASP A 71 5.70 2.09 -7.91
N PHE A 72 5.93 0.84 -8.32
CA PHE A 72 6.43 -0.22 -7.44
C PHE A 72 7.87 0.04 -7.01
N CYS A 73 8.13 -0.18 -5.73
CA CYS A 73 9.43 0.05 -5.11
C CYS A 73 10.10 -1.27 -4.70
N TYR A 74 9.41 -2.08 -3.90
CA TYR A 74 9.88 -3.38 -3.41
C TYR A 74 8.75 -4.13 -2.70
N ALA A 75 8.96 -5.41 -2.46
CA ALA A 75 8.16 -6.17 -1.49
C ALA A 75 9.00 -6.51 -0.26
N VAL A 76 8.35 -6.80 0.86
CA VAL A 76 8.99 -7.17 2.13
C VAL A 76 8.16 -8.22 2.85
N ASP A 77 8.81 -9.10 3.61
CA ASP A 77 8.09 -10.02 4.49
C ASP A 77 7.26 -9.25 5.52
N ASN A 78 6.12 -9.82 5.93
CA ASN A 78 5.41 -9.33 7.08
C ASN A 78 6.24 -9.56 8.36
N GLU A 79 6.39 -8.52 9.17
CA GLU A 79 7.18 -8.56 10.42
C GLU A 79 6.50 -9.38 11.50
N LYS A 80 5.17 -9.50 11.43
CA LYS A 80 4.39 -10.28 12.37
C LYS A 80 4.54 -11.77 12.10
N GLU A 81 4.98 -12.51 13.10
CA GLU A 81 5.22 -13.95 12.99
C GLU A 81 3.97 -14.73 12.56
N GLU A 82 2.80 -14.34 13.06
CA GLU A 82 1.50 -14.92 12.69
C GLU A 82 1.16 -14.76 11.20
N PHE A 83 1.76 -13.78 10.52
CA PHE A 83 1.56 -13.46 9.10
C PHE A 83 2.84 -13.63 8.27
N ALA A 84 3.78 -14.42 8.78
CA ALA A 84 5.07 -14.74 8.17
C ALA A 84 5.05 -15.16 6.69
N HIS A 85 3.93 -15.70 6.22
CA HIS A 85 3.74 -16.18 4.86
C HIS A 85 3.25 -15.06 3.92
N GLU A 86 2.81 -13.93 4.46
CA GLU A 86 2.31 -12.79 3.72
C GLU A 86 3.46 -11.86 3.32
N LYS A 87 3.37 -11.30 2.11
CA LYS A 87 4.28 -10.28 1.60
C LYS A 87 3.57 -8.95 1.49
N LEU A 88 4.25 -7.90 1.93
CA LEU A 88 3.78 -6.52 1.83
C LEU A 88 4.42 -5.88 0.60
N TYR A 89 3.61 -5.31 -0.29
CA TYR A 89 4.06 -4.65 -1.52
C TYR A 89 4.04 -3.14 -1.33
N ILE A 90 5.16 -2.50 -1.62
CA ILE A 90 5.35 -1.06 -1.41
C ILE A 90 5.33 -0.34 -2.75
N PHE A 91 4.48 0.67 -2.84
CA PHE A 91 4.37 1.59 -3.95
C PHE A 91 4.58 3.02 -3.47
N SER A 92 5.10 3.87 -4.35
CA SER A 92 5.15 5.31 -4.18
C SER A 92 4.43 5.94 -5.36
N LYS A 93 3.27 6.54 -5.14
CA LYS A 93 2.46 7.10 -6.22
C LYS A 93 2.42 8.61 -6.13
N CYS A 94 2.84 9.30 -7.18
CA CYS A 94 2.62 10.74 -7.31
C CYS A 94 1.15 11.01 -7.68
N HIS A 95 0.49 11.91 -6.96
CA HIS A 95 -0.89 12.32 -7.21
C HIS A 95 -1.12 13.76 -6.76
N GLU A 96 -1.93 14.51 -7.50
CA GLU A 96 -2.30 15.87 -7.13
C GLU A 96 -3.46 15.84 -6.12
N LEU A 97 -3.29 16.53 -4.99
CA LEU A 97 -4.27 16.55 -3.90
C LEU A 97 -4.51 17.99 -3.43
N ASP A 98 -5.75 18.25 -2.99
CA ASP A 98 -6.12 19.52 -2.35
C ASP A 98 -5.71 19.47 -0.88
N TYR A 99 -4.87 20.42 -0.47
CA TYR A 99 -4.56 20.70 0.91
C TYR A 99 -5.16 22.07 1.27
N TRP A 100 -6.36 22.04 1.84
CA TRP A 100 -7.08 23.23 2.31
C TRP A 100 -7.23 24.33 1.22
N GLY A 101 -7.57 23.94 0.00
CA GLY A 101 -7.73 24.85 -1.15
C GLY A 101 -6.47 25.09 -1.98
N THR A 102 -5.34 24.48 -1.62
CA THR A 102 -4.10 24.51 -2.41
C THR A 102 -3.84 23.15 -3.03
N LEU A 103 -3.76 23.08 -4.36
CA LEU A 103 -3.34 21.86 -5.05
C LEU A 103 -1.84 21.66 -4.92
N GLU A 104 -1.42 20.49 -4.45
CA GLU A 104 -0.02 20.08 -4.42
C GLU A 104 0.18 18.68 -4.98
N SER A 105 1.34 18.47 -5.60
CA SER A 105 1.77 17.15 -6.06
C SER A 105 2.40 16.39 -4.89
N VAL A 106 1.80 15.26 -4.53
CA VAL A 106 2.18 14.47 -3.36
C VAL A 106 2.66 13.10 -3.79
N ASP A 107 3.87 12.72 -3.34
CA ASP A 107 4.30 11.33 -3.35
C ASP A 107 3.62 10.59 -2.19
N ILE A 108 2.78 9.62 -2.50
CA ILE A 108 2.03 8.83 -1.53
C ILE A 108 2.74 7.50 -1.32
N TYR A 109 3.14 7.22 -0.07
CA TYR A 109 3.64 5.91 0.34
C TYR A 109 2.47 4.96 0.60
N ILE A 110 2.41 3.87 -0.16
CA ILE A 110 1.34 2.89 -0.10
C ILE A 110 1.95 1.52 0.21
N LYS A 111 1.48 0.88 1.29
CA LYS A 111 1.88 -0.49 1.65
C LYS A 111 0.66 -1.38 1.60
N ILE A 112 0.69 -2.37 0.72
CA ILE A 112 -0.44 -3.24 0.42
C ILE A 112 -0.15 -4.64 0.94
N ASN A 113 -1.14 -5.22 1.63
CA ASN A 113 -1.18 -6.63 1.97
C ASN A 113 -2.40 -7.27 1.29
N MET A 114 -2.17 -8.25 0.43
CA MET A 114 -3.25 -9.08 -0.12
C MET A 114 -3.27 -10.40 0.64
N THR A 115 -4.42 -10.70 1.24
CA THR A 115 -4.62 -11.87 2.06
C THR A 115 -5.97 -12.49 1.74
N GLN A 116 -6.34 -13.54 2.46
CA GLN A 116 -7.64 -14.20 2.33
C GLN A 116 -8.41 -14.07 3.65
N THR A 117 -9.72 -13.88 3.54
CA THR A 117 -10.60 -13.99 4.70
C THR A 117 -10.63 -15.43 5.20
N ARG A 118 -11.19 -15.65 6.39
CA ARG A 118 -11.41 -17.01 6.93
C ARG A 118 -12.24 -17.93 6.03
N LYS A 119 -13.02 -17.35 5.10
CA LYS A 119 -13.84 -18.07 4.12
C LYS A 119 -13.09 -18.37 2.82
N GLY A 120 -11.83 -17.95 2.69
CA GLY A 120 -11.01 -18.10 1.49
C GLY A 120 -11.18 -16.99 0.46
N ASP A 121 -12.04 -16.00 0.71
CA ASP A 121 -12.21 -14.86 -0.20
C ASP A 121 -10.98 -13.94 -0.18
N ASP A 122 -10.46 -13.58 -1.36
CA ASP A 122 -9.39 -12.60 -1.49
C ASP A 122 -9.83 -11.24 -0.91
N PHE A 123 -8.93 -10.61 -0.16
CA PHE A 123 -9.15 -9.34 0.50
C PHE A 123 -7.88 -8.51 0.57
N THR A 124 -8.03 -7.19 0.45
CA THR A 124 -6.90 -6.27 0.39
C THR A 124 -6.87 -5.35 1.61
N ILE A 125 -5.74 -5.28 2.29
CA ILE A 125 -5.50 -4.35 3.39
C ILE A 125 -4.44 -3.35 2.93
N VAL A 126 -4.83 -2.07 2.80
CA VAL A 126 -3.89 -0.97 2.65
C VAL A 126 -3.39 -0.60 4.04
N VAL A 127 -2.19 -1.09 4.37
CA VAL A 127 -1.56 -0.99 5.69
C VAL A 127 -1.03 0.42 5.94
N SER A 128 -0.37 1.01 4.93
CA SER A 128 0.09 2.39 4.93
C SER A 128 -0.49 3.12 3.74
N PHE A 129 -0.98 4.33 3.98
CA PHE A 129 -1.54 5.23 2.99
C PHE A 129 -1.35 6.67 3.48
N HIS A 130 -0.16 7.22 3.25
CA HIS A 130 0.22 8.54 3.77
C HIS A 130 1.24 9.22 2.85
N LYS A 131 1.43 10.53 3.03
CA LYS A 131 2.51 11.29 2.36
C LYS A 131 3.86 10.63 2.65
N ARG A 132 4.66 10.44 1.60
CA ARG A 132 5.99 9.85 1.69
C ARG A 132 6.88 10.75 2.54
N ASN A 133 7.37 10.19 3.64
CA ASN A 133 8.19 10.89 4.63
C ASN A 133 9.65 10.38 4.66
N LYS A 134 9.99 9.37 3.85
CA LYS A 134 11.31 8.76 3.77
C LYS A 134 11.77 8.60 2.32
N PRO A 135 13.08 8.61 2.04
CA PRO A 135 13.61 8.27 0.74
C PRO A 135 13.17 6.87 0.31
N ILE A 136 12.81 6.72 -0.96
CA ILE A 136 12.43 5.44 -1.56
C ILE A 136 13.03 5.32 -2.95
N LYS A 137 13.39 4.10 -3.33
CA LYS A 137 13.87 3.77 -4.67
C LYS A 137 12.78 2.98 -5.38
N TYR A 138 12.39 3.47 -6.55
CA TYR A 138 11.52 2.77 -7.49
C TYR A 138 12.28 1.61 -8.13
N LEU A 139 11.60 0.50 -8.41
CA LEU A 139 12.26 -0.63 -9.06
C LEU A 139 12.44 -0.41 -10.56
N PHE A 140 11.49 0.29 -11.19
CA PHE A 140 11.40 0.43 -12.65
C PHE A 140 11.54 1.87 -13.17
N LYS A 141 11.95 2.82 -12.32
CA LYS A 141 12.23 4.22 -12.68
C LYS A 141 13.69 4.57 -12.38
#